data_AF-A0A534NZQ8-F1
#
_entry.id   AF-A0A534NZQ8-F1
#
_cell.length_a   1.000
_cell.length_b   1.000
_cell.length_c   1.000
_cell.angle_alpha   90.00
_cell.angle_beta   90.00
_cell.angle_gamma   90.00
#
_symmetry.space_group_name_H-M   'P 1'
#
loop_
_entity.id
_entity.type
_entity.pdbx_description
1 polymer ?
#
loop_
_entity_poly.entity_id
_entity_poly.type
_entity_poly.pdbx_seq_one_letter_code
_entity_poly.pdbx_strand_id
1 'polypeptide(L)' 'MTTRSRTAISNITSICEEHLQGRYDLEVIDVFQRPILAREEQIIATPTLVKKLPAPLRRLIGDLSERQKVLVGLDLRRLG' A
#
# COMPACT_ATOMS: atom_id res chain seq x y z
N MET A 1 -9.86 -13.60 -1.65
CA MET A 1 -9.06 -12.53 -2.30
C MET A 1 -9.72 -12.04 -3.59
N THR A 2 -10.00 -10.73 -3.70
CA THR A 2 -10.69 -10.13 -4.87
C THR A 2 -9.73 -9.73 -5.98
N THR A 3 -10.22 -9.54 -7.22
CA THR A 3 -9.41 -9.06 -8.35
C THR A 3 -8.75 -7.72 -8.05
N ARG A 4 -9.49 -6.77 -7.46
CA ARG A 4 -8.96 -5.46 -7.08
C ARG A 4 -7.80 -5.55 -6.06
N SER A 5 -7.87 -6.51 -5.14
CA SER A 5 -6.78 -6.76 -4.17
C SER A 5 -5.54 -7.37 -4.83
N ARG A 6 -5.74 -8.33 -5.76
CA ARG A 6 -4.61 -8.90 -6.54
C ARG A 6 -3.89 -7.84 -7.36
N THR A 7 -4.65 -6.95 -8.01
CA THR A 7 -4.09 -5.82 -8.75
C THR A 7 -3.28 -4.89 -7.84
N ALA A 8 -3.82 -4.55 -6.66
CA ALA A 8 -3.11 -3.73 -5.67
C ALA A 8 -1.76 -4.33 -5.26
N ILE A 9 -1.76 -5.62 -4.91
CA ILE A 9 -0.54 -6.36 -4.52
C ILE A 9 0.47 -6.35 -5.66
N SER A 10 0.06 -6.71 -6.88
CA SER A 10 0.96 -6.73 -8.03
C SER A 10 1.59 -5.36 -8.31
N ASN A 11 0.79 -4.29 -8.23
CA ASN A 11 1.26 -2.93 -8.48
C ASN A 11 2.25 -2.45 -7.42
N ILE A 12 1.94 -2.64 -6.13
CA ILE A 12 2.87 -2.20 -5.07
C ILE A 12 4.14 -3.03 -5.07
N THR A 13 4.07 -4.35 -5.28
CA THR A 13 5.26 -5.19 -5.40
C THR A 13 6.14 -4.71 -6.54
N SER A 14 5.61 -4.47 -7.73
CA SER A 14 6.39 -3.94 -8.86
C SER A 14 7.05 -2.58 -8.55
N ILE A 15 6.34 -1.67 -7.87
CA ILE A 15 6.88 -0.37 -7.47
C ILE A 15 8.03 -0.54 -6.47
N CYS A 16 7.84 -1.41 -5.48
CA CYS A 16 8.85 -1.67 -4.47
C CYS A 16 10.10 -2.34 -5.06
N GLU A 17 9.95 -3.30 -5.96
CA GLU A 17 11.09 -3.94 -6.62
C GLU A 17 11.88 -2.94 -7.49
N GLU A 18 11.21 -2.02 -8.19
CA GLU A 18 11.88 -1.05 -9.05
C GLU A 18 12.58 0.07 -8.27
N HIS A 19 11.98 0.55 -7.17
CA HIS A 19 12.45 1.77 -6.50
C HIS A 19 13.00 1.55 -5.09
N LEU A 20 12.65 0.42 -4.46
CA LEU A 20 12.93 0.14 -3.05
C LEU A 20 13.65 -1.19 -2.83
N GLN A 21 14.23 -1.80 -3.85
CA GLN A 21 14.91 -3.10 -3.74
C GLN A 21 15.83 -3.18 -2.50
N GLY A 22 15.60 -4.19 -1.65
CA GLY A 22 16.35 -4.40 -0.39
C GLY A 22 16.08 -3.37 0.72
N ARG A 23 15.13 -2.45 0.53
CA ARG A 23 14.82 -1.33 1.45
C ARG A 23 13.34 -1.24 1.82
N TYR A 24 12.58 -2.32 1.64
CA TYR A 24 11.18 -2.39 2.06
C TYR A 24 10.87 -3.74 2.71
N ASP A 25 9.84 -3.72 3.53
CA ASP A 25 9.13 -4.91 3.99
C ASP A 25 7.64 -4.73 3.63
N LEU A 26 7.02 -5.77 3.08
CA LEU A 26 5.65 -5.75 2.58
C LEU A 26 4.84 -6.88 3.20
N GLU A 27 3.96 -6.53 4.13
CA GLU A 27 3.00 -7.46 4.71
C GLU A 27 1.63 -7.31 4.02
N VAL A 28 1.08 -8.42 3.53
CA VAL A 28 -0.28 -8.47 2.96
C VAL A 28 -1.23 -9.09 3.97
N ILE A 29 -2.27 -8.34 4.33
CA ILE A 29 -3.22 -8.71 5.38
C ILE A 29 -4.61 -8.91 4.80
N ASP A 30 -5.18 -10.10 4.97
CA ASP A 30 -6.58 -10.34 4.69
C ASP A 30 -7.43 -9.87 5.88
N VAL A 31 -8.04 -8.70 5.73
CA VAL A 31 -8.87 -8.07 6.79
C VAL A 31 -10.14 -8.86 7.11
N PHE A 32 -10.63 -9.72 6.21
CA PHE A 32 -11.76 -10.59 6.51
C PHE A 32 -11.36 -11.69 7.50
N GLN A 33 -10.10 -12.11 7.49
CA GLN A 33 -9.55 -13.05 8.45
C GLN A 33 -9.09 -12.36 9.74
N ARG A 34 -8.69 -11.08 9.67
CA ARG A 34 -8.20 -10.28 10.81
C ARG A 34 -8.98 -8.96 10.99
N PRO A 35 -10.29 -9.00 11.32
CA PRO A 35 -11.13 -7.81 11.37
C PRO A 35 -10.75 -6.83 12.50
N ILE A 36 -10.18 -7.32 13.60
CA ILE A 36 -9.73 -6.49 14.72
C ILE A 36 -8.61 -5.54 14.25
N LEU A 37 -7.62 -6.07 13.53
CA LEU A 37 -6.51 -5.28 13.01
C LEU A 37 -6.99 -4.19 12.04
N ALA A 38 -7.97 -4.49 11.19
CA ALA A 38 -8.56 -3.49 10.30
C ALA A 38 -9.20 -2.33 11.09
N ARG A 39 -9.84 -2.62 12.22
CA ARG A 39 -10.43 -1.62 13.11
C ARG A 39 -9.36 -0.78 13.82
N GLU A 40 -8.34 -1.43 14.39
CA GLU A 40 -7.22 -0.76 15.07
C GLU A 40 -6.46 0.15 14.11
N GLU A 41 -6.24 -0.31 12.88
CA GLU A 41 -5.62 0.47 11.81
C GLU A 41 -6.60 1.42 11.11
N GLN A 42 -7.85 1.58 11.60
CA GLN A 42 -8.86 2.49 11.05
C GLN A 42 -9.07 2.32 9.52
N ILE A 43 -9.07 1.08 9.04
CA ILE A 43 -9.27 0.75 7.63
C ILE A 43 -10.77 0.76 7.31
N ILE A 44 -11.21 1.80 6.60
CA ILE A 44 -12.61 2.01 6.21
C ILE A 44 -12.90 1.37 4.83
N ALA A 45 -11.87 1.21 4.00
CA ALA A 45 -12.00 0.71 2.64
C ALA A 45 -10.87 -0.29 2.31
N THR A 46 -11.16 -1.20 1.39
CA THR A 46 -10.17 -2.13 0.83
C THR A 46 -10.15 -2.07 -0.69
N PRO A 47 -8.99 -2.20 -1.35
CA PRO A 47 -7.65 -2.35 -0.77
C PRO A 47 -7.12 -1.02 -0.21
N THR A 48 -6.34 -1.08 0.88
CA THR A 48 -5.62 0.07 1.45
C THR A 48 -4.18 -0.31 1.71
N LEU A 49 -3.25 0.50 1.22
CA LEU A 49 -1.83 0.44 1.55
C LEU A 49 -1.52 1.41 2.70
N VAL A 50 -0.81 0.92 3.72
CA VAL A 50 -0.32 1.74 4.83
C VAL A 50 1.21 1.72 4.81
N LYS A 51 1.84 2.86 4.48
CA LYS A 51 3.29 3.04 4.60
C LYS A 51 3.58 3.57 6.00
N LYS A 52 4.15 2.71 6.85
CA LYS A 52 4.43 3.02 8.26
C LYS A 52 5.76 3.75 8.45
N LEU A 53 6.80 3.34 7.71
CA LEU A 53 8.15 3.85 7.86
C LEU A 53 8.82 4.15 6.50
N PRO A 54 9.79 5.08 6.46
CA PRO A 54 10.05 6.08 7.50
C PRO A 54 8.83 7.01 7.71
N ALA A 55 8.77 7.75 8.81
CA ALA A 55 7.69 8.72 9.02
C ALA A 55 7.67 9.79 7.91
N PRO A 56 6.51 10.42 7.61
CA PRO A 56 5.20 10.22 8.23
C PRO A 56 4.47 8.96 7.73
N LEU A 57 3.45 8.53 8.49
CA LEU A 57 2.53 7.49 8.06
C LEU A 57 1.70 7.97 6.87
N ARG A 58 1.59 7.14 5.83
CA ARG A 58 0.79 7.42 4.62
C ARG A 58 -0.21 6.30 4.37
N ARG A 59 -1.40 6.66 3.87
CA ARG A 59 -2.47 5.72 3.51
C ARG A 59 -2.90 5.98 2.08
N LEU A 60 -2.93 4.92 1.27
CA LEU A 60 -3.38 4.98 -0.12
C LEU A 60 -4.50 3.97 -0.31
N ILE A 61 -5.65 4.42 -0.80
CA ILE A 61 -6.83 3.58 -1.02
C ILE A 61 -6.97 3.29 -2.52
N GLY A 62 -7.24 2.04 -2.86
CA GLY A 62 -7.48 1.60 -4.23
C GLY A 62 -6.52 0.51 -4.70
N ASP A 63 -6.54 0.24 -6.00
CA ASP A 63 -5.72 -0.81 -6.63
C ASP A 63 -4.30 -0.38 -7.01
N LEU A 64 -3.91 0.85 -6.63
CA LEU A 64 -2.55 1.38 -6.81
C LEU A 64 -2.08 1.40 -8.28
N SER A 65 -3.01 1.41 -9.24
CA SER A 65 -2.71 1.46 -10.68
C SER A 65 -2.15 2.81 -11.14
N GLU A 66 -2.50 3.91 -10.45
CA GLU A 66 -1.98 5.24 -10.72
C GLU A 66 -0.56 5.43 -10.17
N ARG A 67 0.43 4.84 -10.84
CA ARG A 67 1.82 4.73 -10.37
C ARG A 67 2.41 6.06 -9.88
N GLN A 68 2.16 7.17 -10.56
CA GLN A 68 2.68 8.47 -10.14
C GLN A 68 2.15 8.93 -8.79
N LYS A 69 0.85 8.73 -8.53
CA LYS A 69 0.26 9.04 -7.22
C LYS A 69 0.83 8.15 -6.13
N VAL A 70 1.08 6.87 -6.45
CA VAL A 70 1.70 5.93 -5.50
C VAL A 70 3.12 6.35 -5.16
N LEU A 71 3.94 6.71 -6.14
CA LEU A 71 5.32 7.18 -5.90
C LEU A 71 5.35 8.43 -5.02
N VAL A 72 4.44 9.39 -5.24
CA VAL A 72 4.29 10.55 -4.35
C VAL A 72 3.86 10.12 -2.95
N GLY A 73 2.86 9.24 -2.84
CA GLY A 73 2.36 8.76 -1.55
C GLY A 73 3.35 7.90 -0.76
N LEU A 74 4.37 7.35 -1.42
CA LEU A 74 5.50 6.65 -0.81
C LEU A 74 6.70 7.59 -0.55
N ASP A 75 6.56 8.88 -0.82
CA ASP A 75 7.62 9.90 -0.73
C ASP A 75 8.84 9.59 -1.64
N LEU A 76 8.63 8.84 -2.72
CA LEU A 76 9.65 8.48 -3.73
C LEU A 76 9.73 9.50 -4.87
N ARG A 77 8.75 10.38 -4.98
CA ARG A 77 8.73 11.48 -5.95
C ARG A 77 8.09 12.72 -5.32
N ARG A 78 8.61 13.90 -5.65
CA ARG A 78 7.99 15.17 -5.24
C ARG A 78 6.79 15.46 -6.13
N LEU A 79 5.77 16.11 -5.57
CA LEU A 79 4.73 16.78 -6.36
C LEU A 79 5.42 17.89 -7.15
N GLY A 80 5.35 17.79 -8.48
CA GLY A 80 5.75 18.84 -9.42
C GLY A 80 4.58 19.73 -9.77
#